data_AF-R7SMI5-F1
#
_entry.id   AF-R7SMI5-F1
#
_cell.length_a   1.000
_cell.length_b   1.000
_cell.length_c   1.000
_cell.angle_alpha   90.00
_cell.angle_beta   90.00
_cell.angle_gamma   90.00
#
_symmetry.space_group_name_H-M   'P 1'
#
loop_
_entity.id
_entity.type
_entity.pdbx_description
1 polymer ?
#
loop_
_entity_poly.entity_id
_entity_poly.type
_entity_poly.pdbx_seq_one_letter_code
_entity_poly.pdbx_strand_id
1 'polypeptide(L)'
;MPPHASSSITLPHEPSPSVVSPIHQKIKEKIVASTEQDTVHIFRTLHNTARVYKNAVAQQVVALERRPGGAKFEDVRELVSGQRGRLVYEIGDADYGIWTAGIVMGLIKDIPTCEELLKRIERETEEAIEGLAKLRVPEAKAKL
;
A
#
# COMPACT_ATOMS: atom_id res chain seq x y z
N MET A 1 -18.70 12.94 26.61
CA MET A 1 -18.15 11.71 26.02
C MET A 1 -18.79 11.53 24.64
N PRO A 2 -18.16 12.04 23.57
CA PRO A 2 -18.74 12.00 22.23
C PRO A 2 -18.40 10.67 21.52
N PRO A 3 -19.31 10.13 20.69
CA PRO A 3 -19.18 8.83 20.06
C PRO A 3 -18.20 8.84 18.88
N HIS A 4 -17.52 7.72 18.68
CA HIS A 4 -16.61 7.44 17.58
C HIS A 4 -17.30 7.62 16.21
N ALA A 5 -16.87 8.61 15.43
CA ALA A 5 -17.27 8.76 14.04
C ALA A 5 -16.48 7.76 13.18
N SER A 6 -17.11 6.62 12.88
CA SER A 6 -16.73 5.77 11.77
C SER A 6 -17.25 6.44 10.49
N SER A 7 -16.40 7.17 9.79
CA SER A 7 -16.77 7.85 8.53
C SER A 7 -16.52 6.92 7.35
N SER A 8 -17.50 6.05 7.09
CA SER A 8 -17.69 5.37 5.82
C SER A 8 -17.76 6.42 4.71
N ILE A 9 -16.77 6.47 3.82
CA ILE A 9 -16.78 7.34 2.64
C ILE A 9 -17.71 6.70 1.62
N THR A 10 -18.96 7.18 1.55
CA THR A 10 -19.86 6.96 0.41
C THR A 10 -19.75 8.18 -0.49
N LEU A 11 -18.94 8.10 -1.55
CA LEU A 11 -18.90 9.13 -2.59
C LEU A 11 -20.05 8.90 -3.58
N PRO A 12 -20.88 9.92 -3.89
CA PRO A 12 -21.89 9.83 -4.92
C PRO A 12 -21.28 10.27 -6.25
N HIS A 13 -20.80 9.32 -7.06
CA HIS A 13 -20.74 9.50 -8.51
C HIS A 13 -20.77 8.12 -9.18
N GLU A 14 -21.64 8.03 -10.19
CA GLU A 14 -22.02 6.90 -11.03
C GLU A 14 -21.02 5.72 -11.15
N PRO A 15 -21.49 4.46 -11.11
CA PRO A 15 -20.63 3.30 -11.30
C PRO A 15 -20.28 3.16 -12.79
N SER A 16 -19.14 3.70 -13.19
CA SER A 16 -18.42 3.22 -14.38
C SER A 16 -17.93 1.78 -14.08
N PRO A 17 -18.30 0.76 -14.86
CA PRO A 17 -18.11 -0.64 -14.51
C PRO A 17 -16.66 -1.14 -14.59
N SER A 18 -15.65 -0.28 -14.78
CA SER A 18 -14.28 -0.72 -15.13
C SER A 18 -13.14 -0.12 -14.29
N VAL A 19 -13.40 0.73 -13.30
CA VAL A 19 -12.32 1.34 -12.49
C VAL A 19 -12.30 0.77 -11.06
N VAL A 20 -11.41 -0.20 -10.85
CA VAL A 20 -11.20 -1.01 -9.64
C VAL A 20 -10.92 -0.24 -8.34
N SER A 21 -10.68 1.07 -8.42
CA SER A 21 -10.47 1.91 -7.24
C SER A 21 -10.69 3.39 -7.57
N PRO A 22 -11.47 4.16 -6.76
CA PRO A 22 -11.73 5.58 -6.96
C PRO A 22 -10.55 6.45 -6.50
N ILE A 23 -9.36 6.13 -6.98
CA ILE A 23 -8.14 6.91 -6.76
C ILE A 23 -7.61 7.42 -8.10
N HIS A 24 -6.95 8.56 -8.06
CA HIS A 24 -6.38 9.20 -9.23
C HIS A 24 -5.42 8.25 -9.97
N GLN A 25 -5.54 8.21 -11.31
CA GLN A 25 -4.80 7.28 -12.17
C GLN A 25 -3.27 7.34 -11.97
N LYS A 26 -2.71 8.55 -11.87
CA LYS A 26 -1.29 8.78 -11.55
C LYS A 26 -0.80 8.03 -10.30
N ILE A 27 -1.64 7.86 -9.28
CA ILE A 27 -1.24 7.10 -8.09
C ILE A 27 -1.12 5.62 -8.43
N LYS A 28 -2.04 5.07 -9.22
CA LYS A 28 -1.97 3.67 -9.67
C LYS A 28 -0.73 3.42 -10.52
N GLU A 29 -0.44 4.34 -11.45
CA GLU A 29 0.79 4.29 -12.26
C GLU A 29 2.04 4.39 -11.39
N LYS A 30 2.01 5.25 -10.35
CA LYS A 30 3.10 5.35 -9.39
C LYS A 30 3.32 4.04 -8.63
N ILE A 31 2.25 3.36 -8.23
CA ILE A 31 2.30 2.05 -7.57
C ILE A 31 3.01 1.03 -8.48
N VAL A 32 2.60 0.95 -9.75
CA VAL A 32 3.20 0.03 -10.74
C VAL A 32 4.68 0.36 -11.01
N ALA A 33 5.02 1.65 -11.06
CA ALA A 33 6.39 2.10 -11.29
C ALA A 33 7.31 1.96 -10.07
N SER A 34 6.77 1.63 -8.90
CA SER A 34 7.53 1.57 -7.65
C SER A 34 8.09 0.16 -7.38
N THR A 35 9.11 0.13 -6.53
CA THR A 35 9.82 -1.07 -6.08
C THR A 35 9.57 -1.34 -4.61
N GLU A 36 10.04 -2.49 -4.12
CA GLU A 36 9.98 -2.87 -2.71
C GLU A 36 10.73 -1.89 -1.77
N GLN A 37 11.68 -1.12 -2.31
CA GLN A 37 12.49 -0.13 -1.59
C GLN A 37 11.82 1.24 -1.45
N ASP A 38 10.69 1.44 -2.10
CA ASP A 38 9.96 2.72 -2.12
C ASP A 38 8.97 2.86 -0.97
N THR A 39 9.18 2.13 0.13
CA THR A 39 8.42 2.28 1.37
C THR A 39 9.33 2.60 2.55
N VAL A 40 8.80 3.31 3.54
CA VAL A 40 9.54 3.69 4.75
C VAL A 40 8.65 3.58 5.97
N HIS A 41 9.26 3.34 7.14
CA HIS A 41 8.56 3.41 8.42
C HIS A 41 8.69 4.81 9.01
N ILE A 42 7.57 5.36 9.45
CA ILE A 42 7.47 6.56 10.28
C ILE A 42 6.99 6.19 11.68
N PHE A 43 7.13 7.10 12.64
CA PHE A 43 6.69 6.99 14.04
C PHE A 43 7.34 5.85 14.82
N ARG A 44 8.56 5.46 14.44
CA ARG A 44 9.29 4.41 15.16
C ARG A 44 9.69 4.86 16.57
N THR A 45 10.11 6.11 16.73
CA THR A 45 10.50 6.70 18.02
C THR A 45 9.29 7.00 18.91
N LEU A 46 8.11 7.18 18.30
CA LEU A 46 6.85 7.49 18.97
C LEU A 46 6.02 6.24 19.33
N HIS A 47 6.56 5.03 19.14
CA HIS A 47 5.85 3.76 19.36
C HIS A 47 4.51 3.63 18.62
N ASN A 48 4.35 4.31 17.49
CA ASN A 48 3.14 4.30 16.66
C ASN A 48 3.47 3.99 15.19
N THR A 49 4.31 2.97 14.97
CA THR A 49 4.96 2.74 13.68
C THR A 49 3.96 2.51 12.55
N ALA A 50 4.10 3.26 11.47
CA ALA A 50 3.33 3.07 10.24
C ALA A 50 4.27 2.91 9.04
N ARG A 51 3.91 2.03 8.10
CA ARG A 51 4.61 1.89 6.82
C ARG A 51 3.89 2.68 5.74
N VAL A 52 4.63 3.55 5.07
CA VAL A 52 4.10 4.52 4.12
C VAL A 52 4.97 4.56 2.86
N TYR A 53 4.44 5.17 1.80
CA TYR A 53 5.22 5.40 0.59
C TYR A 53 6.38 6.37 0.87
N LYS A 54 7.55 6.09 0.30
CA LYS A 54 8.77 6.89 0.52
C LYS A 54 8.76 8.12 -0.40
N ASN A 55 8.01 9.15 0.00
CA ASN A 55 7.96 10.45 -0.66
C ASN A 55 8.70 11.55 0.13
N ALA A 56 8.70 12.78 -0.39
CA ALA A 56 9.34 13.91 0.26
C ALA A 56 8.83 14.15 1.70
N VAL A 57 7.51 14.06 1.92
CA VAL A 57 6.89 14.28 3.24
C VAL A 57 7.28 13.18 4.23
N ALA A 58 7.28 11.92 3.82
CA ALA A 58 7.70 10.80 4.67
C ALA A 58 9.17 10.92 5.08
N GLN A 59 10.04 11.32 4.15
CA GLN A 59 11.44 11.56 4.45
C GLN A 59 11.64 12.72 5.43
N GLN A 60 10.83 13.79 5.33
CA GLN A 60 10.85 14.89 6.29
C GLN A 60 10.43 14.43 7.69
N VAL A 61 9.39 13.59 7.81
CA VAL A 61 8.96 13.02 9.10
C VAL A 61 10.08 12.17 9.72
N VAL A 62 10.71 11.30 8.94
CA VAL A 62 11.86 10.49 9.41
C VAL A 62 13.03 11.37 9.83
N ALA A 63 13.30 12.45 9.10
CA ALA A 63 14.35 13.40 9.45
C ALA A 63 14.05 14.15 10.76
N LEU A 64 12.79 14.54 10.99
CA LEU A 64 12.32 15.13 12.25
C LEU A 64 12.54 14.17 13.43
N GLU A 65 12.12 12.90 13.27
CA GLU A 65 12.28 11.88 14.31
C GLU A 65 13.74 11.59 14.69
N ARG A 66 14.66 11.75 13.74
CA ARG A 66 16.10 11.50 13.94
C ARG A 66 16.86 12.68 14.54
N ARG A 67 16.21 13.82 14.80
CA ARG A 67 16.88 14.99 15.39
C ARG A 67 17.40 14.67 16.79
N PRO A 68 18.53 15.27 17.21
CA PRO A 68 18.98 15.19 18.59
C PRO A 68 17.88 15.68 19.55
N GLY A 69 17.50 14.84 20.53
CA GLY A 69 16.37 15.10 21.44
C GLY A 69 15.04 14.45 21.02
N GLY A 70 14.99 13.81 19.85
CA GLY A 70 13.77 13.20 19.31
C GLY A 70 12.77 14.22 18.77
N ALA A 71 11.67 13.73 18.23
CA ALA A 71 10.50 14.54 17.87
C ALA A 71 9.33 14.13 18.77
N LYS A 72 8.45 15.08 19.08
CA LYS A 72 7.14 14.79 19.63
C LYS A 72 6.12 14.68 18.49
N PHE A 73 4.93 14.18 18.79
CA PHE A 73 3.88 14.05 17.78
C PHE A 73 3.44 15.41 17.23
N GLU A 74 3.47 16.46 18.06
CA GLU A 74 3.13 17.83 17.66
C GLU A 74 4.03 18.34 16.51
N ASP A 75 5.31 17.95 16.48
CA ASP A 75 6.29 18.41 15.49
C ASP A 75 6.03 17.85 14.08
N VAL A 76 5.28 16.74 13.99
CA VAL A 76 5.01 16.00 12.75
C VAL A 76 3.53 16.02 12.36
N ARG A 77 2.65 16.50 13.27
CA ARG A 77 1.18 16.44 13.14
C ARG A 77 0.65 17.05 11.86
N GLU A 78 1.20 18.17 11.42
CA GLU A 78 0.73 18.86 10.21
C GLU A 78 1.10 18.08 8.93
N LEU A 79 2.31 17.53 8.89
CA LEU A 79 2.84 16.75 7.76
C LEU A 79 2.07 15.44 7.57
N VAL A 80 1.66 14.82 8.67
CA VAL A 80 0.97 13.51 8.71
C VAL A 80 -0.54 13.62 8.81
N SER A 81 -1.09 14.82 8.60
CA SER A 81 -2.53 15.04 8.66
C SER A 81 -3.26 14.18 7.62
N GLY A 82 -4.26 13.42 8.08
CA GLY A 82 -5.06 12.56 7.20
C GLY A 82 -5.77 13.32 6.07
N GLN A 83 -6.05 14.61 6.27
CA GLN A 83 -6.58 15.50 5.23
C GLN A 83 -5.61 15.66 4.05
N ARG A 84 -4.31 15.83 4.33
CA ARG A 84 -3.28 15.88 3.27
C ARG A 84 -3.10 14.52 2.60
N GLY A 85 -3.13 13.44 3.38
CA GLY A 85 -3.08 12.07 2.84
C GLY A 85 -4.24 11.75 1.90
N ARG A 86 -5.45 12.22 2.20
CA ARG A 86 -6.62 12.06 1.32
C ARG A 86 -6.45 12.77 -0.02
N LEU A 87 -5.89 13.99 0.02
CA LEU A 87 -5.68 14.79 -1.20
C LEU A 87 -4.72 14.10 -2.18
N VAL A 88 -3.76 13.28 -1.73
CA VAL A 88 -2.91 12.47 -2.62
C VAL A 88 -3.75 11.63 -3.59
N TYR A 89 -4.81 10.99 -3.10
CA TYR A 89 -5.68 10.14 -3.91
C TYR A 89 -6.63 10.93 -4.82
N GLU A 90 -6.97 12.16 -4.45
CA GLU A 90 -7.88 13.03 -5.21
C GLU A 90 -7.15 13.81 -6.31
N ILE A 91 -5.99 14.40 -6.00
CA ILE A 91 -5.22 15.25 -6.92
C ILE A 91 -4.19 14.49 -7.75
N GLY A 92 -3.81 13.28 -7.32
CA GLY A 92 -2.82 12.45 -8.01
C GLY A 92 -1.37 12.88 -7.82
N ASP A 93 -1.08 13.63 -6.76
CA ASP A 93 0.27 14.02 -6.38
C ASP A 93 0.75 13.14 -5.21
N ALA A 94 1.63 12.19 -5.52
CA ALA A 94 2.19 11.24 -4.58
C ALA A 94 3.09 11.88 -3.51
N ASP A 95 3.54 13.12 -3.70
CA ASP A 95 4.40 13.86 -2.77
C ASP A 95 3.63 14.84 -1.87
N TYR A 96 2.33 15.04 -2.10
CA TYR A 96 1.53 16.03 -1.38
C TYR A 96 1.36 15.73 0.13
N GLY A 97 1.29 14.45 0.48
CA GLY A 97 1.04 13.99 1.84
C GLY A 97 1.44 12.53 2.06
N ILE A 98 1.27 12.06 3.29
CA ILE A 98 1.54 10.67 3.64
C ILE A 98 0.40 9.78 3.14
N TRP A 99 0.75 8.70 2.45
CA TRP A 99 -0.18 7.66 2.04
C TRP A 99 0.42 6.27 2.27
N THR A 100 -0.46 5.32 2.60
CA THR A 100 -0.06 3.98 3.03
C THR A 100 0.31 3.13 1.82
N ALA A 101 1.48 2.51 1.87
CA ALA A 101 2.00 1.64 0.83
C ALA A 101 2.74 0.46 1.47
N GLY A 102 2.48 -0.76 0.96
CA GLY A 102 3.17 -1.97 1.38
C GLY A 102 4.32 -2.34 0.44
N ILE A 103 5.24 -3.17 0.93
CA ILE A 103 6.37 -3.70 0.13
C ILE A 103 5.88 -4.47 -1.10
N VAL A 104 4.72 -5.14 -0.98
CA VAL A 104 4.06 -5.89 -2.06
C VAL A 104 3.85 -5.07 -3.33
N MET A 105 3.82 -3.73 -3.23
CA MET A 105 3.78 -2.83 -4.38
C MET A 105 4.87 -3.12 -5.42
N GLY A 106 6.06 -3.52 -4.98
CA GLY A 106 7.15 -3.90 -5.89
C GLY A 106 6.86 -5.13 -6.76
N LEU A 107 5.84 -5.93 -6.43
CA LEU A 107 5.37 -7.08 -7.22
C LEU A 107 4.23 -6.73 -8.18
N ILE A 108 3.61 -5.55 -8.03
CA ILE A 108 2.50 -5.12 -8.87
C ILE A 108 3.08 -4.54 -10.16
N LYS A 109 2.72 -5.11 -11.31
CA LYS A 109 3.28 -4.73 -12.64
C LYS A 109 2.24 -4.23 -13.63
N ASP A 110 0.97 -4.34 -13.31
CA ASP A 110 -0.14 -3.91 -14.14
C ASP A 110 -1.35 -3.47 -13.29
N ILE A 111 -2.36 -2.91 -13.95
CA ILE A 111 -3.60 -2.41 -13.33
C ILE A 111 -4.78 -3.15 -14.00
N PRO A 112 -4.99 -4.44 -13.68
CA PRO A 112 -6.10 -5.21 -14.23
C PRO A 112 -7.45 -4.75 -13.66
N THR A 113 -8.54 -5.17 -14.29
CA THR A 113 -9.88 -5.13 -13.68
C THR A 113 -9.97 -6.11 -12.49
N CYS A 114 -10.97 -5.94 -11.61
CA CYS A 114 -11.19 -6.87 -10.50
C CYS A 114 -11.39 -8.30 -10.99
N GLU A 115 -12.14 -8.45 -12.08
CA GLU A 115 -12.45 -9.74 -12.67
C GLU A 115 -11.19 -10.42 -13.23
N GLU A 116 -10.37 -9.69 -13.98
CA GLU A 116 -9.10 -10.20 -14.51
C GLU A 116 -8.13 -10.58 -13.41
N LEU A 117 -8.06 -9.77 -12.34
CA LEU A 117 -7.19 -10.03 -11.19
C LEU A 117 -7.60 -11.33 -10.50
N LEU A 118 -8.89 -11.51 -10.20
CA LEU A 118 -9.38 -12.71 -9.52
C LEU A 118 -9.15 -13.96 -10.36
N LYS A 119 -9.52 -13.92 -11.65
CA LYS A 119 -9.29 -15.03 -12.60
C LYS A 119 -7.80 -15.38 -12.72
N ARG A 120 -6.92 -14.37 -12.67
CA ARG A 120 -5.47 -14.59 -12.71
C ARG A 120 -4.98 -15.28 -11.43
N ILE A 121 -5.41 -14.82 -10.26
CA ILE A 121 -5.01 -15.41 -8.97
C ILE A 121 -5.44 -16.88 -8.89
N GLU A 122 -6.68 -17.20 -9.27
CA GLU A 122 -7.18 -18.58 -9.28
C GLU A 122 -6.30 -19.47 -10.17
N ARG A 123 -6.10 -19.07 -11.43
CA ARG A 123 -5.28 -19.82 -12.39
C ARG A 123 -3.84 -20.01 -11.91
N GLU A 124 -3.16 -18.93 -11.48
CA GLU A 124 -1.77 -19.00 -11.01
C GLU A 124 -1.63 -19.87 -9.76
N THR A 125 -2.65 -19.90 -8.90
CA THR A 125 -2.67 -20.77 -7.71
C THR A 125 -2.77 -22.24 -8.10
N GLU A 126 -3.66 -22.59 -9.02
CA GLU A 126 -3.78 -23.96 -9.54
C GLU A 126 -2.47 -24.44 -10.18
N GLU A 127 -1.88 -23.62 -11.05
CA GLU A 127 -0.59 -23.89 -11.70
C GLU A 127 0.54 -24.09 -10.68
N ALA A 128 0.60 -23.26 -9.63
CA ALA A 128 1.59 -23.38 -8.57
C ALA A 128 1.43 -24.68 -7.76
N ILE A 129 0.20 -25.04 -7.39
CA ILE A 129 -0.09 -26.28 -6.66
C ILE A 129 0.29 -27.50 -7.49
N GLU A 130 -0.08 -27.54 -8.77
CA GLU A 130 0.30 -28.64 -9.67
C GLU A 130 1.82 -28.73 -9.86
N GLY A 131 2.49 -27.60 -10.02
CA GLY A 131 3.95 -27.52 -10.13
C GLY A 131 4.64 -28.11 -8.89
N LEU A 132 4.21 -27.71 -7.69
CA LEU A 132 4.75 -28.22 -6.43
C LEU A 132 4.45 -29.71 -6.24
N ALA A 133 3.27 -30.19 -6.62
CA ALA A 133 2.89 -31.60 -6.53
C ALA A 133 3.81 -32.50 -7.37
N LYS A 134 4.28 -32.04 -8.54
CA LYS A 134 5.22 -32.78 -9.41
C LYS A 134 6.61 -32.91 -8.79
N LEU A 135 7.02 -31.97 -7.94
CA LEU A 135 8.32 -32.00 -7.25
C LEU A 135 8.31 -32.94 -6.03
N ARG A 136 7.13 -33.30 -5.53
CA ARG A 136 7.00 -34.23 -4.41
C ARG A 136 7.26 -35.66 -4.90
N VAL A 137 8.36 -36.28 -4.44
CA VAL A 137 8.56 -37.72 -4.61
C VAL A 137 7.59 -38.46 -3.68
N PRO A 138 6.65 -39.26 -4.19
CA PRO A 138 5.78 -40.07 -3.36
C PRO A 138 6.64 -41.13 -2.65
N GLU A 139 6.37 -41.38 -1.38
CA GLU A 139 7.10 -42.34 -0.53
C GLU A 139 7.18 -43.75 -1.16
N ALA A 140 6.20 -44.11 -1.99
CA ALA A 140 6.15 -45.37 -2.76
C ALA A 140 7.26 -45.53 -3.82
N LYS A 141 7.95 -44.45 -4.21
CA LYS A 141 9.08 -44.48 -5.17
C LYS A 141 10.45 -44.25 -4.50
N ALA A 142 10.50 -44.07 -3.18
CA ALA A 142 11.72 -43.73 -2.44
C ALA A 142 12.56 -44.93 -1.99
N LYS A 143 12.13 -46.17 -2.26
CA LYS A 143 12.91 -47.39 -2.03
C LYS A 143 13.35 -48.01 -3.35
N LEU A 144 14.59 -47.71 -3.74
CA LEU A 144 15.42 -48.48 -4.66
C LEU A 144 16.80 -48.64 -4.00
#